data_AF-A0A432SL19-F1
#
_entry.id   AF-A0A432SL19-F1
#
_cell.length_a   1.000
_cell.length_b   1.000
_cell.length_c   1.000
_cell.angle_alpha   90.00
_cell.angle_beta   90.00
_cell.angle_gamma   90.00
#
_symmetry.space_group_name_H-M   'P 1'
#
loop_
_entity.id
_entity.type
_entity.pdbx_description
1 polymer ?
#
loop_
_entity_poly.entity_id
_entity_poly.type
_entity_poly.pdbx_seq_one_letter_code
_entity_poly.pdbx_strand_id
1 'polypeptide(L)' 'RRYIPLGALLFVQSDSVPYRVSRFVFAQDTGGAIRGAVRADMFMGYGERAERIAGALNAPLQMWIALPKEHSHER' A
#
# COMPACT_ATOMS: atom_id res chain seq x y z
N ARG A 1 -14.65 4.70 9.74
CA ARG A 1 -13.28 4.56 10.32
C ARG A 1 -12.30 4.47 9.15
N ARG A 2 -11.32 5.39 9.04
CA ARG A 2 -10.19 5.22 8.11
C ARG A 2 -9.23 4.21 8.75
N TYR A 3 -8.96 3.09 8.09
CA TYR A 3 -8.12 2.02 8.63
C TYR A 3 -6.61 2.30 8.44
N ILE A 4 -6.27 3.12 7.44
CA ILE A 4 -4.90 3.49 7.11
C ILE A 4 -4.79 5.03 7.19
N PRO A 5 -3.95 5.58 8.08
CA PRO A 5 -3.71 7.03 8.13
C PRO A 5 -3.00 7.51 6.85
N LEU A 6 -3.44 8.66 6.32
CA LEU A 6 -2.69 9.33 5.26
C LEU A 6 -1.31 9.74 5.80
N GLY A 7 -0.29 9.62 4.96
CA GLY A 7 1.12 9.83 5.31
C GLY A 7 1.80 8.64 5.99
N ALA A 8 1.06 7.58 6.33
CA ALA A 8 1.67 6.40 6.94
C ALA A 8 2.63 5.70 5.96
N LEU A 9 3.78 5.26 6.49
CA LEU A 9 4.68 4.37 5.79
C LEU A 9 4.13 2.95 5.88
N LEU A 10 3.91 2.33 4.73
CA LEU A 10 3.38 0.99 4.61
C LEU A 10 4.43 0.08 3.99
N PHE A 11 4.56 -1.13 4.52
CA PHE A 11 5.19 -2.23 3.78
C PHE A 11 4.09 -3.03 3.09
N VAL A 12 4.23 -3.25 1.78
CA VAL A 12 3.25 -3.98 0.97
C VAL A 12 3.90 -5.19 0.33
N GLN A 13 3.24 -6.34 0.44
CA GLN A 13 3.66 -7.57 -0.19
C GLN A 13 2.50 -8.22 -0.92
N SER A 14 2.68 -8.52 -2.21
CA SER A 14 1.72 -9.25 -3.01
C SER A 14 2.44 -10.12 -4.04
N ASP A 15 1.91 -11.31 -4.25
CA ASP A 15 2.39 -12.25 -5.26
C ASP A 15 1.36 -12.35 -6.39
N SER A 16 1.51 -11.49 -7.41
CA SER A 16 0.61 -11.42 -8.55
C SER A 16 1.37 -11.77 -9.82
N VAL A 17 1.45 -13.03 -10.23
CA VAL A 17 2.24 -13.45 -11.39
C VAL A 17 1.85 -12.62 -12.65
N PRO A 18 2.80 -12.02 -13.39
CA PRO A 18 4.26 -12.10 -13.26
C PRO A 18 4.91 -11.02 -12.37
N TYR A 19 4.13 -10.14 -11.75
CA TYR A 19 4.58 -9.00 -10.95
C TYR A 19 4.47 -9.27 -9.44
N ARG A 20 5.61 -9.64 -8.84
CA ARG A 20 5.74 -9.71 -7.38
C ARG A 20 6.09 -8.33 -6.83
N VAL A 21 5.37 -7.90 -5.80
CA VAL A 21 5.58 -6.63 -5.10
C VAL A 21 6.02 -6.92 -3.68
N SER A 22 7.14 -6.33 -3.25
CA SER A 22 7.61 -6.35 -1.86
C SER A 22 8.39 -5.06 -1.61
N ARG A 23 7.72 -4.02 -1.09
CA ARG A 23 8.35 -2.70 -0.95
C ARG A 23 7.64 -1.80 0.06
N PHE A 24 8.35 -0.75 0.47
CA PHE A 24 7.76 0.35 1.23
C PHE A 24 7.09 1.36 0.30
N VAL A 25 5.92 1.85 0.71
CA VAL A 25 5.12 2.88 0.03
C VAL A 25 4.51 3.83 1.06
N PHE A 26 4.08 5.01 0.63
CA PHE A 26 3.34 5.94 1.48
C PHE A 26 1.85 5.89 1.15
N ALA A 27 1.02 5.94 2.19
CA ALA A 27 -0.42 6.11 2.04
C ALA A 27 -0.74 7.59 1.68
N GLN A 28 -0.78 7.93 0.40
CA GLN A 28 -0.95 9.32 -0.04
C GLN A 28 -2.36 9.68 -0.51
N ASP A 29 -3.20 8.69 -0.79
CA ASP A 29 -4.55 8.90 -1.29
C ASP A 29 -5.59 8.05 -0.53
N THR A 30 -6.84 8.49 -0.54
CA THR A 30 -7.99 7.73 -0.04
C THR A 30 -9.00 7.51 -1.15
N GLY A 31 -9.25 6.25 -1.51
CA GLY A 31 -10.35 5.90 -2.41
C GLY A 31 -11.65 5.66 -1.63
N GLY A 32 -12.75 6.34 -2.00
CA GLY A 32 -14.07 6.12 -1.40
C GLY A 32 -14.64 4.70 -1.61
N ALA A 33 -14.09 3.97 -2.58
CA ALA A 33 -14.37 2.56 -2.87
C ALA A 33 -13.55 1.56 -2.03
N ILE A 34 -12.55 2.04 -1.27
CA ILE A 34 -11.72 1.23 -0.39
C ILE A 34 -12.46 1.05 0.94
N ARG A 35 -13.48 0.19 0.94
CA ARG A 35 -14.27 -0.18 2.12
C ARG A 35 -13.83 -1.55 2.63
N GLY A 36 -12.83 -1.55 3.50
CA GLY A 36 -12.28 -2.76 4.12
C GLY A 36 -10.94 -2.48 4.78
N ALA A 37 -10.57 -3.27 5.79
CA ALA A 37 -9.35 -3.03 6.56
C ALA A 37 -8.05 -3.23 5.74
N VAL A 38 -8.09 -4.05 4.68
CA VAL A 38 -6.91 -4.44 3.90
C VAL A 38 -7.19 -4.36 2.41
N ARG A 39 -7.32 -3.14 1.88
CA ARG A 39 -7.32 -2.90 0.43
C ARG A 39 -6.50 -1.65 0.14
N ALA A 40 -5.64 -1.73 -0.86
CA ALA A 40 -4.85 -0.61 -1.35
C ALA A 40 -4.79 -0.70 -2.88
N ASP A 41 -4.93 0.45 -3.54
CA ASP A 41 -4.65 0.59 -4.96
C ASP A 41 -3.23 1.16 -5.09
N MET A 42 -2.35 0.42 -5.76
CA MET A 42 -0.96 0.82 -5.90
C MET A 42 -0.73 1.55 -7.21
N PHE A 43 -0.26 2.79 -7.13
CA PHE A 43 0.12 3.56 -8.30
C PHE A 43 1.42 3.00 -8.92
N MET A 44 1.34 2.58 -10.19
CA MET A 44 2.45 1.95 -10.92
C MET A 44 3.22 2.91 -11.85
N GLY A 45 2.88 4.20 -11.86
CA GLY A 45 3.45 5.18 -12.79
C GLY A 45 2.53 5.43 -13.99
N TYR A 46 3.10 5.95 -15.08
CA TYR A 46 2.37 6.35 -16.29
C TYR A 46 2.80 5.52 -17.51
N GLY A 47 1.94 5.47 -18.54
CA GLY A 47 2.19 4.80 -19.82
C GLY A 47 1.72 3.33 -19.88
N GLU A 48 1.75 2.75 -21.07
CA GLU A 48 1.19 1.42 -21.37
C GLU A 48 1.74 0.28 -20.49
N ARG A 49 3.00 0.40 -20.08
CA ARG A 49 3.62 -0.57 -19.17
C ARG A 49 2.97 -0.51 -17.78
N ALA A 50 2.76 0.69 -17.24
CA ALA A 50 2.14 0.87 -15.94
C ALA A 50 0.68 0.39 -15.95
N GLU A 51 -0.05 0.67 -17.03
CA GLU A 51 -1.43 0.24 -17.22
C GLU A 51 -1.56 -1.29 -17.27
N ARG A 52 -0.73 -1.98 -18.08
CA ARG A 52 -0.72 -3.45 -18.12
C ARG A 52 -0.42 -4.07 -16.77
N ILE A 53 0.53 -3.49 -16.03
CA ILE A 53 0.87 -3.96 -14.69
C ILE A 53 -0.33 -3.74 -13.76
N ALA A 54 -0.87 -2.52 -13.70
CA ALA A 54 -1.97 -2.17 -12.82
C ALA A 54 -3.22 -3.03 -13.07
N GLY A 55 -3.56 -3.29 -14.33
CA GLY A 55 -4.67 -4.17 -14.70
C GLY A 55 -4.48 -5.63 -14.28
N ALA A 56 -3.23 -6.09 -14.15
CA ALA A 56 -2.90 -7.43 -13.68
C ALA A 56 -2.78 -7.55 -12.14
N LEU A 57 -2.83 -6.43 -11.41
CA LEU A 57 -2.77 -6.42 -9.94
C LEU A 57 -4.14 -6.76 -9.36
N ASN A 58 -4.45 -8.05 -9.33
CA ASN A 58 -5.61 -8.56 -8.61
C ASN A 58 -5.21 -9.84 -7.86
N ALA A 59 -4.47 -9.65 -6.77
CA ALA A 59 -3.95 -10.73 -5.96
C ALA A 59 -4.09 -10.41 -4.46
N PRO A 60 -4.04 -11.43 -3.59
CA PRO A 60 -3.96 -11.22 -2.16
C PRO A 60 -2.81 -10.27 -1.80
N LEU A 61 -3.11 -9.34 -0.89
CA LEU A 61 -2.19 -8.31 -0.44
C LEU A 61 -2.00 -8.42 1.08
N GLN A 62 -0.74 -8.48 1.50
CA GLN A 62 -0.34 -8.31 2.89
C GLN A 62 0.18 -6.89 3.07
N MET A 63 -0.25 -6.24 4.16
CA MET A 63 0.16 -4.88 4.49
C MET A 63 0.53 -4.76 5.96
N TRP A 64 1.57 -3.98 6.22
CA TRP A 64 1.99 -3.59 7.56
C TRP A 64 2.14 -2.08 7.62
N ILE A 65 1.69 -1.47 8.71
CA ILE A 65 1.90 -0.05 8.98
C ILE A 65 3.18 0.07 9.81
N ALA A 66 4.17 0.80 9.31
CA ALA A 66 5.35 1.15 10.09
C ALA A 66 4.99 2.31 11.03
N LEU A 67 4.85 2.00 12.32
CA LEU A 67 4.64 3.00 13.35
C LEU A 67 6.00 3.54 13.83
N PRO A 68 6.14 4.85 14.07
CA PRO A 68 7.30 5.38 14.74
C PRO A 68 7.51 4.66 16.06
N LYS A 69 8.77 4.33 16.39
CA LYS A 69 9.08 3.92 17.76
C LYS A 69 8.71 5.10 18.66
N GLU A 70 7.93 4.83 19.71
CA GLU A 70 7.72 5.84 20.74
C GLU A 70 9.10 6.27 21.22
N HIS A 71 9.38 7.56 21.08
CA HIS A 71 10.51 8.13 21.77
C HIS A 71 10.04 8.17 23.22
N SER A 72 10.43 7.17 24.01
CA SER A 72 10.49 7.33 25.45
C SER A 72 11.38 8.53 25.67
N HIS A 73 10.78 9.71 25.85
CA HIS A 73 11.47 10.87 26.37
C HIS A 73 12.03 10.41 27.70
N GLU A 74 13.33 10.08 27.72
CA GLU A 74 14.15 10.10 28.91
C GLU A 74 13.93 11.49 29.53
N ARG A 75 13.14 11.50 30.59
CA ARG A 75 13.02 12.58 31.55
C ARG A 75 13.27 12.00 32.92
#